data_AF-A0A9P0FAG5-F1
#
_entry.id   AF-A0A9P0FAG5-F1
#
_cell.length_a   1.000
_cell.length_b   1.000
_cell.length_c   1.000
_cell.angle_alpha   90.00
_cell.angle_beta   90.00
_cell.angle_gamma   90.00
#
_symmetry.space_group_name_H-M   'P 1'
#
loop_
_entity.id
_entity.type
_entity.pdbx_description
1 polymer ?
#
loop_
_entity_poly.entity_id
_entity_poly.type
_entity_poly.pdbx_seq_one_letter_code
_entity_poly.pdbx_strand_id
1 'polypeptide(L)'
;MTAQIDQEPERWSGFKSGSTALVALIVGSRLFVANVGDSRGVMCDFEGRTVPLSFDHKPNLASERARIIANGGDVSYVHGAWRVNGHLALSRALGDGPDEKRLGVLIADPDILTFELGRHRPRFLVLATDGLWDVLSNEDVVAFLTPRRLREEYFGAKSLAYYAYLRGSEDNITVVVVDLRSKQWASSVKCGNGDCGPSSRSPTSSGRGSTRGGGKKSTPRNSIKK
;
A
#
# COMPACT_ATOMS: atom_id res chain seq x y z
N MET A 1 18.14 -44.70 23.63
CA MET A 1 17.50 -44.76 22.30
C MET A 1 17.09 -43.35 21.94
N THR A 2 18.01 -42.62 21.31
CA THR A 2 17.80 -41.23 20.90
C THR A 2 17.07 -41.30 19.56
N ALA A 3 15.84 -40.81 19.50
CA ALA A 3 15.11 -40.71 18.24
C ALA A 3 15.90 -39.75 17.33
N GLN A 4 16.46 -40.29 16.26
CA GLN A 4 17.00 -39.49 15.18
C GLN A 4 15.80 -38.82 14.51
N ILE A 5 15.78 -37.49 14.55
CA ILE A 5 14.90 -36.70 13.71
C ILE A 5 15.46 -36.89 12.30
N ASP A 6 14.75 -37.65 11.47
CA ASP A 6 15.03 -37.75 10.04
C ASP A 6 14.99 -36.34 9.45
N GLN A 7 16.17 -35.81 9.12
CA GLN A 7 16.29 -34.64 8.27
C GLN A 7 15.81 -35.03 6.88
N GLU A 8 14.55 -34.72 6.57
CA GLU A 8 14.04 -34.72 5.20
C GLU A 8 15.02 -33.91 4.32
N PRO A 9 15.58 -34.50 3.25
CA PRO A 9 16.53 -33.80 2.39
C PRO A 9 15.83 -32.64 1.67
N GLU A 10 16.57 -31.54 1.50
CA GLU A 10 16.16 -30.28 0.86
C GLU A 10 15.40 -30.46 -0.47
N ARG A 11 14.09 -30.72 -0.40
CA ARG A 11 13.27 -30.93 -1.61
C ARG A 11 12.74 -29.62 -2.23
N TRP A 12 13.09 -28.48 -1.64
CA TRP A 12 12.67 -27.15 -2.05
C TRP A 12 13.83 -26.27 -2.55
N SER A 13 15.04 -26.79 -2.69
CA SER A 13 16.25 -26.05 -3.08
C SER A 13 16.31 -25.67 -4.58
N GLY A 14 15.22 -25.85 -5.33
CA GLY A 14 15.19 -25.63 -6.79
C GLY A 14 14.28 -24.51 -7.31
N PHE A 15 13.36 -23.96 -6.51
CA PHE A 15 12.40 -22.98 -7.00
C PHE A 15 12.90 -21.54 -6.79
N LYS A 16 13.57 -21.00 -7.80
CA LYS A 16 13.94 -19.57 -7.91
C LYS A 16 12.80 -18.73 -8.52
N SER A 17 11.58 -18.92 -8.04
CA SER A 17 10.44 -18.15 -8.50
C SER A 17 9.74 -17.51 -7.31
N GLY A 18 9.21 -16.32 -7.53
CA GLY A 18 8.39 -15.60 -6.59
C GLY A 18 7.11 -15.11 -7.21
N SER A 19 6.29 -14.50 -6.36
CA SER A 19 5.00 -13.96 -6.76
C SER A 19 4.61 -12.81 -5.84
N THR A 20 3.89 -11.86 -6.42
CA THR A 20 3.15 -10.87 -5.66
C THR A 20 1.86 -11.49 -5.14
N ALA A 21 1.27 -10.89 -4.11
CA ALA A 21 -0.02 -11.31 -3.59
C ALA A 21 -0.83 -10.09 -3.18
N LEU A 22 -2.00 -9.95 -3.79
CA LEU A 22 -2.99 -8.97 -3.39
C LEU A 22 -4.29 -9.71 -3.05
N VAL A 23 -4.70 -9.61 -1.79
CA VAL A 23 -5.83 -10.37 -1.25
C VAL A 23 -6.86 -9.40 -0.68
N ALA A 24 -8.11 -9.50 -1.14
CA ALA A 24 -9.25 -8.81 -0.54
C ALA A 24 -10.14 -9.83 0.18
N LEU A 25 -10.34 -9.63 1.49
CA LEU A 25 -11.17 -10.48 2.34
C LEU A 25 -12.30 -9.64 2.95
N ILE A 26 -13.54 -10.03 2.69
CA ILE A 26 -14.72 -9.41 3.29
C ILE A 26 -15.22 -10.29 4.43
N VAL A 27 -15.28 -9.72 5.65
CA VAL A 27 -15.85 -10.37 6.83
C VAL A 27 -16.90 -9.44 7.44
N GLY A 28 -18.17 -9.84 7.38
CA GLY A 28 -19.28 -8.98 7.79
C GLY A 28 -19.33 -7.69 6.96
N SER A 29 -19.17 -6.54 7.61
CA SER A 29 -19.16 -5.21 6.96
C SER A 29 -17.75 -4.59 6.88
N ARG A 30 -16.70 -5.41 7.01
CA ARG A 30 -15.30 -4.99 6.90
C ARG A 30 -14.63 -5.62 5.69
N LEU A 31 -13.83 -4.83 5.00
CA LEU A 31 -12.92 -5.27 3.95
C LEU A 31 -11.49 -5.15 4.46
N PHE A 32 -10.76 -6.26 4.42
CA PHE A 32 -9.34 -6.35 4.68
C PHE A 32 -8.62 -6.53 3.35
N VAL A 33 -7.60 -5.71 3.09
CA VAL A 33 -6.76 -5.83 1.90
C VAL A 33 -5.32 -6.01 2.32
N ALA A 34 -4.75 -7.18 2.00
CA ALA A 34 -3.36 -7.52 2.26
C ALA A 34 -2.57 -7.49 0.95
N ASN A 35 -1.45 -6.77 0.92
CA ASN A 35 -0.60 -6.66 -0.26
C ASN A 35 0.85 -7.07 0.04
N VAL A 36 1.45 -7.85 -0.85
CA VAL A 36 2.88 -8.17 -0.93
C VAL A 36 3.30 -8.02 -2.39
N GLY A 37 3.97 -6.93 -2.74
CA GLY A 37 4.47 -6.68 -4.09
C GLY A 37 3.82 -5.45 -4.71
N ASP A 38 3.74 -5.40 -6.03
CA ASP A 38 3.24 -4.26 -6.81
C ASP A 38 1.96 -4.55 -7.60
N SER A 39 1.29 -5.67 -7.33
CA SER A 39 -0.14 -5.78 -7.60
C SER A 39 -0.88 -4.72 -6.77
N ARG A 40 -1.92 -4.11 -7.34
CA ARG A 40 -2.64 -3.01 -6.70
C ARG A 40 -4.16 -3.19 -6.69
N GLY A 41 -4.76 -2.77 -5.57
CA GLY A 41 -6.19 -2.75 -5.35
C GLY A 41 -6.75 -1.33 -5.28
N VAL A 42 -7.90 -1.10 -5.88
CA VAL A 42 -8.62 0.18 -5.86
C VAL A 42 -10.12 -0.05 -5.64
N MET A 43 -10.77 0.85 -4.92
CA MET A 43 -12.21 0.88 -4.70
C MET A 43 -12.82 2.14 -5.30
N CYS A 44 -14.01 1.99 -5.89
CA CYS A 44 -14.89 3.11 -6.22
C CYS A 44 -15.99 3.20 -5.16
N ASP A 45 -16.05 4.31 -4.43
CA ASP A 45 -17.04 4.51 -3.36
C ASP A 45 -18.42 4.95 -3.91
N PHE A 46 -19.40 5.15 -3.02
CA PHE A 46 -20.75 5.55 -3.45
C PHE A 46 -20.80 6.92 -4.15
N GLU A 47 -19.85 7.81 -3.88
CA GLU A 47 -19.72 9.13 -4.52
C GLU A 47 -19.02 9.03 -5.88
N GLY A 48 -18.45 7.87 -6.21
CA GLY A 48 -17.63 7.68 -7.40
C GLY A 48 -16.18 8.08 -7.21
N ARG A 49 -15.72 8.27 -5.97
CA ARG A 49 -14.33 8.61 -5.68
C ARG A 49 -13.46 7.35 -5.70
N THR A 50 -12.24 7.55 -6.15
CA THR A 50 -11.17 6.56 -6.12
C THR A 50 -10.60 6.46 -4.70
N VAL A 51 -10.59 5.25 -4.14
CA VAL A 51 -9.97 4.96 -2.84
C VAL A 51 -8.92 3.86 -3.04
N PRO A 52 -7.62 4.14 -2.85
CA PRO A 52 -6.59 3.11 -2.93
C PRO A 52 -6.76 2.09 -1.80
N LEU A 53 -6.71 0.81 -2.15
CA LEU A 53 -6.83 -0.31 -1.20
C LEU A 53 -5.48 -0.91 -0.81
N SER A 54 -4.43 -0.65 -1.59
CA SER A 54 -3.07 -1.05 -1.32
C SER A 54 -2.08 -0.03 -1.90
N PHE A 55 -0.82 -0.16 -1.51
CA PHE A 55 0.31 0.60 -2.06
C PHE A 55 1.39 -0.38 -2.52
N ASP A 56 2.01 -0.10 -3.66
CA ASP A 56 3.00 -0.97 -4.27
C ASP A 56 4.27 -1.04 -3.42
N HIS A 57 4.92 -2.20 -3.40
CA HIS A 57 6.20 -2.41 -2.73
C HIS A 57 7.36 -2.33 -3.73
N LYS A 58 7.71 -1.08 -4.09
CA LYS A 58 8.83 -0.79 -5.01
C LYS A 58 10.12 -0.48 -4.22
N PRO A 59 11.30 -0.97 -4.68
CA PRO A 59 12.58 -0.77 -3.97
C PRO A 59 12.98 0.66 -3.66
N ASN A 60 12.53 1.64 -4.46
CA ASN A 60 12.88 3.06 -4.29
C ASN A 60 12.00 3.82 -3.29
N LEU A 61 10.96 3.18 -2.73
CA LEU A 61 10.18 3.80 -1.66
C LEU A 61 11.04 3.98 -0.42
N ALA A 62 10.90 5.11 0.27
CA ALA A 62 11.82 5.51 1.33
C ALA A 62 11.93 4.45 2.45
N SER A 63 10.81 3.86 2.88
CA SER A 63 10.79 2.79 3.90
C SER A 63 11.43 1.50 3.40
N GLU A 64 11.11 1.09 2.18
CA GLU A 64 11.64 -0.14 1.57
C GLU A 64 13.14 -0.02 1.33
N ARG A 65 13.59 1.10 0.74
CA ARG A 65 15.00 1.40 0.48
C ARG A 65 15.81 1.42 1.77
N ALA A 66 15.28 2.06 2.82
CA ALA A 66 15.95 2.10 4.12
C ALA A 66 16.14 0.68 4.69
N ARG A 67 15.11 -0.18 4.62
CA ARG A 67 15.21 -1.58 5.05
C ARG A 67 16.24 -2.36 4.23
N ILE A 68 16.20 -2.24 2.90
CA ILE A 68 17.13 -2.93 1.99
C ILE A 68 18.58 -2.57 2.33
N ILE A 69 18.89 -1.28 2.47
CA ILE A 69 20.24 -0.80 2.79
C ILE A 69 20.69 -1.24 4.19
N ALA A 70 19.80 -1.16 5.18
CA ALA A 70 20.10 -1.60 6.55
C ALA A 70 20.47 -3.09 6.63
N ASN A 71 19.94 -3.88 5.70
CA ASN A 71 20.18 -5.31 5.56
C ASN A 71 21.32 -5.65 4.58
N GLY A 72 22.14 -4.67 4.20
CA GLY A 72 23.33 -4.86 3.37
C GLY A 72 23.05 -5.01 1.87
N GLY A 73 21.82 -4.74 1.42
CA GLY A 73 21.47 -4.67 0.01
C GLY A 73 21.69 -3.29 -0.62
N ASP A 74 21.52 -3.23 -1.94
CA ASP A 74 21.56 -2.01 -2.74
C ASP A 74 20.23 -1.78 -3.47
N VAL A 75 19.94 -0.51 -3.80
CA VAL A 75 18.82 -0.11 -4.67
C VAL A 75 19.35 0.74 -5.81
N SER A 76 19.31 0.18 -7.01
CA SER A 76 19.84 0.80 -8.23
C SER A 76 18.79 0.83 -9.34
N TYR A 77 18.84 1.87 -10.18
CA TYR A 77 17.96 2.00 -11.34
C TYR A 77 18.64 1.36 -12.57
N VAL A 78 18.14 0.20 -12.99
CA VAL A 78 18.75 -0.62 -14.05
C VAL A 78 17.64 -1.23 -14.92
N HIS A 79 17.83 -1.21 -16.24
CA HIS A 79 16.85 -1.72 -17.21
C HIS A 79 15.45 -1.11 -17.03
N GLY A 80 15.38 0.21 -16.80
CA GLY A 80 14.11 0.95 -16.71
C GLY A 80 13.35 0.80 -15.39
N ALA A 81 13.89 0.12 -14.38
CA ALA A 81 13.24 -0.06 -13.09
C ALA A 81 14.22 0.06 -11.91
N TRP A 82 13.69 0.39 -10.74
CA TRP A 82 14.43 0.31 -9.49
C TRP A 82 14.49 -1.14 -9.02
N ARG A 83 15.70 -1.63 -8.74
CA ARG A 83 15.94 -3.04 -8.43
C ARG A 83 16.76 -3.21 -7.16
N VAL A 84 16.40 -4.23 -6.38
CA VAL A 84 17.20 -4.73 -5.24
C VAL A 84 18.39 -5.50 -5.79
N ASN A 85 19.60 -5.11 -5.38
CA ASN A 85 20.86 -5.71 -5.83
C ASN A 85 20.99 -5.81 -7.36
N GLY A 86 20.38 -4.86 -8.09
CA GLY A 86 20.35 -4.85 -9.55
C GLY A 86 19.46 -5.92 -10.21
N HIS A 87 18.79 -6.80 -9.44
CA HIS A 87 18.08 -7.96 -9.98
C HIS A 87 16.55 -7.83 -9.85
N LEU A 88 16.02 -7.70 -8.63
CA LEU A 88 14.56 -7.78 -8.37
C LEU A 88 13.90 -6.41 -8.38
N ALA A 89 12.88 -6.20 -9.20
CA ALA A 89 12.11 -4.95 -9.26
C ALA A 89 11.08 -4.78 -8.11
N LEU A 90 11.06 -5.74 -7.18
CA LEU A 90 10.16 -5.81 -6.03
C LEU A 90 10.97 -5.68 -4.74
N SER A 91 10.42 -4.99 -3.74
CA SER A 91 10.96 -5.01 -2.38
C SER A 91 10.30 -6.06 -1.49
N ARG A 92 9.13 -6.60 -1.88
CA ARG A 92 8.43 -7.66 -1.16
C ARG A 92 7.83 -8.68 -2.12
N ALA A 93 7.97 -9.96 -1.81
CA ALA A 93 7.43 -11.06 -2.60
C ALA A 93 7.28 -12.35 -1.79
N LEU A 94 6.32 -13.19 -2.18
CA LEU A 94 6.29 -14.60 -1.80
C LEU A 94 7.31 -15.34 -2.68
N GLY A 95 7.97 -16.39 -2.18
CA GLY A 95 9.03 -17.10 -2.94
C GLY A 95 10.34 -16.29 -3.11
N ASP A 96 10.92 -16.28 -4.31
CA ASP A 96 12.14 -15.55 -4.72
C ASP A 96 13.46 -15.92 -4.02
N GLY A 97 13.65 -17.21 -3.72
CA GLY A 97 14.93 -17.73 -3.22
C GLY A 97 15.19 -17.41 -1.74
N PRO A 98 15.98 -18.26 -1.05
CA PRO A 98 16.22 -18.11 0.39
C PRO A 98 17.23 -17.00 0.72
N ASP A 99 18.12 -16.63 -0.19
CA ASP A 99 19.27 -15.76 0.13
C ASP A 99 18.83 -14.31 0.36
N GLU A 100 18.03 -13.74 -0.55
CA GLU A 100 17.47 -12.39 -0.44
C GLU A 100 16.55 -12.26 0.78
N LYS A 101 15.83 -13.34 1.12
CA LYS A 101 14.97 -13.41 2.29
C LYS A 101 15.74 -13.54 3.60
N ARG A 102 16.79 -14.36 3.61
CA ARG A 102 17.65 -14.55 4.77
C ARG A 102 18.39 -13.27 5.13
N LEU A 103 18.76 -12.48 4.12
CA LEU A 103 19.35 -11.16 4.33
C LEU A 103 18.32 -10.13 4.79
N GLY A 104 17.02 -10.33 4.54
CA GLY A 104 15.96 -9.36 4.86
C GLY A 104 15.87 -8.20 3.87
N VAL A 105 16.56 -8.29 2.73
CA VAL A 105 16.45 -7.31 1.64
C VAL A 105 15.12 -7.48 0.90
N LEU A 106 14.65 -8.72 0.78
CA LEU A 106 13.31 -9.08 0.31
C LEU A 106 12.52 -9.68 1.47
N ILE A 107 11.29 -9.22 1.69
CA ILE A 107 10.43 -9.75 2.75
C ILE A 107 9.08 -10.22 2.20
N ALA A 108 8.38 -11.05 2.95
CA ALA A 108 7.05 -11.55 2.60
C ALA A 108 5.94 -10.92 3.46
N ASP A 109 6.28 -9.97 4.35
CA ASP A 109 5.33 -9.34 5.25
C ASP A 109 4.34 -8.45 4.48
N PRO A 110 3.03 -8.72 4.61
CA PRO A 110 2.02 -7.92 3.93
C PRO A 110 1.79 -6.59 4.64
N ASP A 111 1.50 -5.55 3.86
CA ASP A 111 0.79 -4.40 4.37
C ASP A 111 -0.71 -4.72 4.35
N ILE A 112 -1.40 -4.49 5.48
CA ILE A 112 -2.83 -4.79 5.62
C ILE A 112 -3.61 -3.50 5.93
N LEU A 113 -4.51 -3.13 5.02
CA LEU A 113 -5.44 -2.03 5.20
C LEU A 113 -6.86 -2.55 5.47
N THR A 114 -7.60 -1.85 6.34
CA THR A 114 -8.98 -2.21 6.71
C THR A 114 -9.94 -1.08 6.40
N PHE A 115 -11.07 -1.42 5.78
CA PHE A 115 -12.08 -0.47 5.34
C PHE A 115 -13.47 -0.89 5.85
N GLU A 116 -14.22 0.07 6.39
CA GLU A 116 -15.62 -0.14 6.80
C GLU A 116 -16.55 0.01 5.59
N LEU A 117 -17.10 -1.09 5.10
CA LEU A 117 -17.94 -1.13 3.90
C LEU A 117 -19.24 -0.33 4.07
N GLY A 118 -19.77 -0.26 5.30
CA GLY A 118 -20.93 0.58 5.63
C GLY A 118 -20.67 2.09 5.45
N ARG A 119 -19.43 2.54 5.64
CA ARG A 119 -19.03 3.94 5.45
C ARG A 119 -18.78 4.25 3.98
N HIS A 120 -18.02 3.39 3.30
CA HIS A 120 -17.63 3.61 1.91
C HIS A 120 -18.73 3.27 0.89
N ARG A 121 -19.64 2.35 1.25
CA ARG A 121 -20.72 1.86 0.38
C ARG A 121 -20.22 1.64 -1.06
N PRO A 122 -19.18 0.81 -1.25
CA PRO A 122 -18.50 0.71 -2.53
C PRO A 122 -19.43 0.31 -3.65
N ARG A 123 -19.25 0.92 -4.81
CA ARG A 123 -19.83 0.45 -6.05
C ARG A 123 -19.11 -0.82 -6.52
N PHE A 124 -17.79 -0.79 -6.54
CA PHE A 124 -16.97 -1.92 -6.95
C PHE A 124 -15.54 -1.85 -6.40
N LEU A 125 -14.85 -2.99 -6.45
CA LEU A 125 -13.41 -3.11 -6.22
C LEU A 125 -12.74 -3.57 -7.51
N VAL A 126 -11.48 -3.18 -7.70
CA VAL A 126 -10.59 -3.67 -8.76
C VAL A 126 -9.30 -4.16 -8.10
N LEU A 127 -8.89 -5.38 -8.43
CA LEU A 127 -7.59 -5.95 -8.08
C LEU A 127 -6.89 -6.32 -9.39
N ALA A 128 -5.65 -5.89 -9.57
CA ALA A 128 -4.92 -6.20 -10.79
C ALA A 128 -3.41 -6.26 -10.59
N THR A 129 -2.73 -6.94 -11.52
CA THR A 129 -1.27 -6.94 -11.64
C THR A 129 -0.75 -5.61 -12.19
N ASP A 130 0.54 -5.36 -12.00
CA ASP A 130 1.28 -4.19 -12.51
C ASP A 130 1.14 -3.97 -14.02
N GLY A 131 0.99 -5.02 -14.83
CA GLY A 131 0.66 -4.88 -16.25
C GLY A 131 -0.57 -3.99 -16.54
N LEU A 132 -1.53 -3.86 -15.60
CA LEU A 132 -2.57 -2.83 -15.70
C LEU A 132 -2.07 -1.44 -15.29
N TRP A 133 -1.41 -1.38 -14.13
CA TRP A 133 -1.07 -0.14 -13.41
C TRP A 133 0.11 0.62 -14.00
N ASP A 134 0.95 -0.04 -14.80
CA ASP A 134 2.06 0.57 -15.52
C ASP A 134 1.58 1.54 -16.61
N VAL A 135 0.35 1.36 -17.11
CA VAL A 135 -0.21 2.16 -18.22
C VAL A 135 -1.48 2.94 -17.84
N LEU A 136 -2.06 2.67 -16.66
CA LEU A 136 -3.29 3.32 -16.17
C LEU A 136 -3.17 3.73 -14.70
N SER A 137 -3.66 4.94 -14.38
CA SER A 137 -3.79 5.41 -13.00
C SER A 137 -5.00 4.80 -12.29
N ASN A 138 -5.07 4.97 -10.96
CA ASN A 138 -6.21 4.53 -10.17
C ASN A 138 -7.50 5.23 -10.64
N GLU A 139 -7.42 6.52 -10.95
CA GLU A 139 -8.52 7.35 -11.45
C GLU A 139 -8.94 6.93 -12.87
N ASP A 140 -8.00 6.62 -13.76
CA ASP A 140 -8.31 6.12 -15.10
C ASP A 140 -9.16 4.84 -15.04
N VAL A 141 -8.77 3.90 -14.17
CA VAL A 141 -9.49 2.63 -13.97
C VAL A 141 -10.90 2.86 -13.44
N VAL A 142 -11.06 3.72 -12.43
CA VAL A 142 -12.39 4.03 -11.87
C VAL A 142 -13.27 4.75 -12.89
N ALA A 143 -12.71 5.69 -13.65
CA ALA A 143 -13.43 6.40 -14.71
C ALA A 143 -13.81 5.46 -15.87
N PHE A 144 -12.95 4.49 -16.19
CA PHE A 144 -13.19 3.50 -17.23
C PHE A 144 -14.40 2.61 -16.92
N LEU A 145 -14.56 2.19 -15.65
CA LEU A 145 -15.63 1.31 -15.19
C LEU A 145 -16.93 2.07 -14.88
N THR A 146 -17.49 2.69 -15.91
CA THR A 146 -18.80 3.35 -15.83
C THR A 146 -19.94 2.38 -15.46
N PRO A 147 -21.10 2.86 -14.99
CA PRO A 147 -22.27 2.01 -14.73
C PRO A 147 -22.69 1.14 -15.92
N ARG A 148 -22.41 1.58 -17.16
CA ARG A 148 -22.64 0.81 -18.39
C ARG A 148 -21.64 -0.34 -18.52
N ARG A 149 -20.34 -0.10 -18.28
CA ARG A 149 -19.29 -1.12 -18.34
C ARG A 149 -19.44 -2.20 -17.28
N LEU A 150 -19.94 -1.83 -16.10
CA LEU A 150 -20.28 -2.79 -15.05
C LEU A 150 -21.46 -3.71 -15.41
N ARG A 151 -22.12 -3.52 -16.56
CA ARG A 151 -23.13 -4.45 -17.10
C ARG A 151 -22.57 -5.36 -18.20
N GLU A 152 -21.31 -5.15 -18.59
CA GLU A 152 -20.59 -6.05 -19.50
C GLU A 152 -20.27 -7.38 -18.80
N GLU A 153 -19.88 -8.38 -19.58
CA GLU A 153 -19.34 -9.63 -19.07
C GLU A 153 -18.13 -9.37 -18.16
N TYR A 154 -18.02 -10.13 -17.07
CA TYR A 154 -16.99 -9.96 -16.03
C TYR A 154 -16.91 -8.53 -15.47
N PHE A 155 -18.04 -7.81 -15.46
CA PHE A 155 -18.15 -6.43 -14.97
C PHE A 155 -17.16 -5.46 -15.63
N GLY A 156 -16.79 -5.71 -16.89
CA GLY A 156 -15.85 -4.88 -17.65
C GLY A 156 -14.38 -5.20 -17.41
N ALA A 157 -14.04 -6.23 -16.62
CA ALA A 157 -12.66 -6.64 -16.37
C ALA A 157 -11.89 -6.97 -17.66
N LYS A 158 -12.51 -7.72 -18.57
CA LYS A 158 -11.93 -8.06 -19.88
C LYS A 158 -11.66 -6.81 -20.73
N SER A 159 -12.62 -5.90 -20.79
CA SER A 159 -12.50 -4.62 -21.50
C SER A 159 -11.38 -3.77 -20.93
N LEU A 160 -11.21 -3.78 -19.60
CA LEU A 160 -10.16 -3.03 -18.92
C LEU A 160 -8.77 -3.62 -19.19
N ALA A 161 -8.62 -4.95 -19.13
CA ALA A 161 -7.38 -5.63 -19.48
C ALA A 161 -6.98 -5.38 -20.94
N TYR A 162 -7.95 -5.48 -21.86
CA TYR A 162 -7.72 -5.18 -23.28
C TYR A 162 -7.37 -3.70 -23.51
N TYR A 163 -7.96 -2.79 -22.74
CA TYR A 163 -7.62 -1.37 -22.82
C TYR A 163 -6.17 -1.10 -22.39
N ALA A 164 -5.68 -1.74 -21.33
CA ALA A 164 -4.27 -1.64 -20.94
C ALA A 164 -3.32 -2.21 -22.00
N TYR A 165 -3.67 -3.34 -22.63
CA TYR A 165 -2.94 -3.85 -23.79
C TYR A 165 -2.86 -2.83 -24.93
N LEU A 166 -3.99 -2.22 -25.30
CA LEU A 166 -4.02 -1.17 -26.35
C LEU A 166 -3.25 0.10 -25.97
N ARG A 167 -3.04 0.35 -24.67
CA ARG A 167 -2.24 1.45 -24.14
C ARG A 167 -0.74 1.15 -24.12
N GLY A 168 -0.34 -0.04 -24.56
CA GLY A 168 1.06 -0.43 -24.70
C GLY A 168 1.62 -1.21 -23.51
N SER A 169 0.79 -1.83 -22.68
CA SER A 169 1.30 -2.76 -21.66
C SER A 169 2.02 -3.94 -22.34
N GLU A 170 3.26 -4.16 -21.96
CA GLU A 170 4.10 -5.27 -22.45
C GLU A 170 4.11 -6.48 -21.48
N ASP A 171 3.42 -6.37 -20.34
CA ASP A 171 3.38 -7.41 -19.31
C ASP A 171 2.07 -8.22 -19.32
N ASN A 172 2.02 -9.28 -18.52
CA ASN A 172 0.83 -10.06 -18.22
C ASN A 172 -0.18 -9.23 -17.44
N ILE A 173 -1.41 -9.16 -17.98
CA ILE A 173 -2.48 -8.34 -17.42
C ILE A 173 -3.55 -9.24 -16.83
N THR A 174 -3.65 -9.25 -15.49
CA THR A 174 -4.75 -9.90 -14.79
C THR A 174 -5.58 -8.85 -14.07
N VAL A 175 -6.90 -8.90 -14.24
CA VAL A 175 -7.85 -7.95 -13.64
C VAL A 175 -9.03 -8.70 -13.05
N VAL A 176 -9.34 -8.40 -11.79
CA VAL A 176 -10.55 -8.86 -11.09
C VAL A 176 -11.38 -7.64 -10.74
N VAL A 177 -12.64 -7.62 -11.18
CA VAL A 177 -13.63 -6.61 -10.79
C VAL A 177 -14.70 -7.26 -9.93
N VAL A 178 -14.95 -6.68 -8.76
CA VAL A 178 -15.97 -7.15 -7.81
C VAL A 178 -17.08 -6.11 -7.73
N ASP A 179 -18.26 -6.40 -8.29
CA ASP A 179 -19.44 -5.53 -8.18
C ASP A 179 -20.11 -5.68 -6.81
N LEU A 180 -20.20 -4.58 -6.07
CA LEU A 180 -20.74 -4.52 -4.71
C LEU A 180 -22.03 -3.67 -4.61
N ARG A 181 -22.55 -3.14 -5.74
CA ARG A 181 -23.73 -2.25 -5.75
C ARG A 181 -24.99 -2.87 -5.16
N SER A 182 -25.14 -4.19 -5.25
CA SER A 182 -26.33 -4.91 -4.77
C SER A 182 -26.25 -5.27 -3.28
N LYS A 183 -25.12 -5.03 -2.62
CA LYS A 183 -24.91 -5.41 -1.24
C LYS A 183 -25.21 -4.23 -0.31
N GLN A 184 -25.97 -4.53 0.73
CA GLN A 184 -26.17 -3.59 1.84
C GLN A 184 -25.19 -3.94 2.94
N TRP A 185 -24.44 -2.94 3.38
CA TRP A 185 -23.45 -3.09 4.44
C TRP A 185 -23.99 -2.39 5.68
N ALA A 186 -23.98 -3.10 6.81
CA ALA A 186 -24.39 -2.50 8.06
C ALA A 186 -23.41 -1.37 8.41
N SER A 187 -23.93 -0.20 8.78
CA SER A 187 -23.10 0.85 9.32
C SER A 187 -22.68 0.44 10.74
N SER A 188 -21.37 0.26 10.96
CA SER A 188 -20.79 0.12 12.30
C SER A 188 -20.82 1.47 13.03
N VAL A 189 -22.00 2.04 13.24
CA VAL A 189 -22.18 3.23 14.09
C VAL A 189 -23.33 2.95 15.06
N LYS A 190 -22.97 2.40 16.22
CA LYS A 190 -23.71 2.67 17.45
C LYS A 190 -22.83 3.58 18.30
N CYS A 191 -22.85 4.88 18.03
CA CYS A 191 -22.59 5.83 19.09
C CYS A 191 -23.82 5.75 20.00
N GLY A 192 -23.70 5.02 21.12
CA GLY A 192 -24.70 5.10 22.17
C GLY A 192 -24.83 6.57 22.59
N ASN A 193 -26.07 7.02 22.82
CA ASN A 193 -26.34 8.32 23.42
C ASN A 193 -25.53 8.46 24.71
N GLY A 194 -24.49 9.29 24.67
CA GLY A 194 -23.64 9.64 25.78
C GLY A 194 -22.77 10.81 25.35
N ASP A 195 -23.10 11.98 25.89
CA ASP A 195 -22.47 13.28 25.65
C ASP A 195 -20.98 13.24 25.30
N CYS A 196 -20.65 13.55 24.05
CA CYS A 196 -19.32 13.98 23.65
C CYS A 196 -19.34 15.51 23.45
N GLY A 197 -19.44 16.26 24.54
CA GLY A 197 -19.18 17.70 24.51
C GLY A 197 -17.71 17.98 24.18
N PRO A 198 -17.37 19.10 23.52
CA PRO A 198 -15.98 19.43 23.21
C PRO A 198 -15.25 19.82 24.50
N SER A 199 -14.43 18.94 25.06
CA SER A 199 -13.45 19.35 26.07
C SER A 199 -12.27 20.01 25.36
N SER A 200 -12.42 21.30 25.08
CA SER A 200 -11.31 22.19 24.81
C SER A 200 -10.45 22.30 26.08
N ARG A 201 -9.19 21.88 25.99
CA ARG A 201 -8.14 22.36 26.89
C ARG A 201 -6.99 22.87 26.05
N SER A 202 -7.10 24.15 25.70
CA SER A 202 -5.96 25.01 25.40
C SER A 202 -5.11 25.16 26.66
N PRO A 203 -3.77 25.16 26.57
CA PRO A 203 -2.94 25.73 27.62
C PRO A 203 -3.00 27.25 27.47
N THR A 204 -3.73 27.91 28.36
CA THR A 204 -3.68 29.36 28.52
C THR A 204 -2.38 29.76 29.18
N SER A 205 -1.71 30.73 28.56
CA SER A 205 -0.66 31.54 29.14
C SER A 205 -1.21 32.33 30.33
N SER A 206 -0.47 32.35 31.44
CA SER A 206 -0.59 33.41 32.44
C SER A 206 0.78 33.75 33.00
N GLY A 207 1.19 34.99 32.77
CA GLY A 207 2.34 35.61 33.41
C GLY A 207 1.92 36.45 34.60
N ARG A 208 2.86 36.61 35.54
CA ARG A 208 3.09 37.66 36.57
C ARG A 208 4.19 37.07 37.47
N GLY A 209 5.39 37.61 37.68
CA GLY A 209 5.96 38.95 37.57
C GLY A 209 6.53 39.33 38.95
N SER A 210 7.84 39.59 39.08
CA SER A 210 8.42 40.69 39.89
C SER A 210 9.97 40.65 40.06
N THR A 211 10.60 41.66 39.43
CA THR A 211 11.77 42.51 39.78
C THR A 211 13.08 42.04 40.46
N ARG A 212 14.17 42.55 39.84
CA ARG A 212 15.41 43.24 40.33
C ARG A 212 16.65 42.55 39.74
N GLY A 213 17.66 43.18 39.15
CA GLY A 213 18.05 44.57 38.88
C GLY A 213 19.55 44.53 38.51
N GLY A 214 20.04 45.48 37.70
CA GLY A 214 21.49 45.70 37.51
C GLY A 214 21.96 45.54 36.07
N GLY A 215 22.15 46.66 35.37
CA GLY A 215 22.71 46.69 34.02
C GLY A 215 24.24 46.66 33.98
N LYS A 216 24.78 46.40 32.78
CA LYS A 216 25.92 47.11 32.19
C LYS A 216 26.00 46.83 30.69
N LYS A 217 26.44 47.86 29.97
CA LYS A 217 26.52 48.05 28.52
C LYS A 217 27.63 47.22 27.88
N SER A 218 27.44 46.76 26.63
CA SER A 218 28.38 46.98 25.50
C SER A 218 27.91 46.27 24.22
N THR A 219 27.66 47.03 23.17
CA THR A 219 27.68 46.64 21.74
C THR A 219 29.03 47.09 21.13
N PRO A 220 29.35 46.85 19.83
CA PRO A 220 28.91 45.81 18.87
C PRO A 220 30.11 45.17 18.11
N ARG A 221 29.88 44.14 17.27
CA ARG A 221 30.41 44.14 15.88
C ARG A 221 29.82 43.05 14.97
N ASN A 222 29.56 43.49 13.75
CA ASN A 222 29.16 42.77 12.55
C ASN A 222 30.15 41.68 12.10
N SER A 223 29.66 40.67 11.37
CA SER A 223 30.10 40.46 9.98
C SER A 223 29.29 39.37 9.25
N ILE A 224 28.89 39.74 8.04
CA ILE A 224 28.19 39.01 6.99
C ILE A 224 29.23 38.25 6.12
N LYS A 225 28.75 37.26 5.35
CA LYS A 225 29.31 36.65 4.11
C LYS A 225 30.11 35.36 4.36
N LYS A 226 29.97 34.28 3.60
CA LYS A 226 29.37 34.02 2.27
C LYS A 226 28.57 32.72 2.31
#